data_AF-A0A938E9Z1-F1
#
_entry.id   AF-A0A938E9Z1-F1
#
_cell.length_a   1.000
_cell.length_b   1.000
_cell.length_c   1.000
_cell.angle_alpha   90.00
_cell.angle_beta   90.00
_cell.angle_gamma   90.00
#
_symmetry.space_group_name_H-M   'P 1'
#
loop_
_entity.id
_entity.type
_entity.pdbx_description
1 polymer ?
#
loop_
_entity_poly.entity_id
_entity_poly.type
_entity_poly.pdbx_seq_one_letter_code
_entity_poly.pdbx_strand_id
1 'polypeptide(L)'
;MRPGEVIPGDGPVPAAVATRRVAVRIRNDGRFPASLGSHLPLSWTSAALAIDPPRDELEGARLDLPAGATLRIEPGAEVDAEAIWTR
;
A
#
# COMPACT_ATOMS: atom_id res chain seq x y z
N MET A 1 -4.69 20.92 32.77
CA MET A 1 -5.82 20.69 31.84
C MET A 1 -5.67 21.67 30.69
N ARG A 2 -5.49 21.17 29.47
CA ARG A 2 -5.45 21.95 28.23
C ARG A 2 -6.69 21.58 27.40
N PRO A 3 -7.60 22.52 27.10
CA PRO A 3 -8.74 22.25 26.25
C PRO A 3 -8.32 21.62 24.92
N GLY A 4 -8.89 20.46 24.58
CA GLY A 4 -8.57 19.72 23.37
C GLY A 4 -7.33 18.82 23.43
N GLU A 5 -6.69 18.66 24.60
CA GLU A 5 -5.57 17.72 24.72
C GLU A 5 -6.04 16.27 24.55
N VAL A 6 -5.31 15.52 23.71
CA VAL A 6 -5.45 14.08 23.59
C VAL A 6 -4.36 13.44 24.44
N ILE A 7 -4.74 12.57 25.37
CA ILE A 7 -3.83 11.74 26.15
C ILE A 7 -3.93 10.32 25.58
N PRO A 8 -3.03 9.92 24.67
CA PRO A 8 -3.08 8.59 24.07
C PRO A 8 -2.78 7.52 25.14
N GLY A 9 -3.39 6.36 24.97
CA GLY A 9 -2.99 5.16 25.71
C GLY A 9 -1.63 4.65 25.21
N ASP A 10 -1.05 3.74 25.99
CA ASP A 10 0.22 3.11 25.62
C ASP A 10 0.02 1.98 24.60
N GLY A 11 1.04 1.78 23.77
CA GLY A 11 1.12 0.66 22.84
C GLY A 11 0.63 0.96 21.41
N PRO A 12 0.95 0.07 20.47
CA PRO A 12 0.57 0.24 19.07
C PRO A 12 -0.91 -0.07 18.84
N VAL A 13 -1.52 0.60 17.86
CA VAL A 13 -2.84 0.22 17.34
C VAL A 13 -2.65 -0.93 16.35
N PRO A 14 -3.25 -2.11 16.57
CA PRO A 14 -3.17 -3.21 15.63
C PRO A 14 -3.76 -2.82 14.27
N ALA A 15 -3.04 -3.14 13.19
CA ALA A 15 -3.51 -2.94 11.82
C ALA A 15 -4.58 -3.99 11.44
N ALA A 16 -5.09 -3.90 10.20
CA ALA A 16 -6.06 -4.85 9.67
C ALA A 16 -5.56 -6.30 9.78
N VAL A 17 -6.47 -7.21 10.17
CA VAL A 17 -6.20 -8.65 10.20
C VAL A 17 -6.29 -9.18 8.77
N ALA A 18 -5.16 -9.19 8.07
CA ALA A 18 -5.08 -9.75 6.73
C ALA A 18 -5.24 -11.27 6.76
N THR A 19 -5.98 -11.83 5.80
CA THR A 19 -6.08 -13.29 5.60
C THR A 19 -4.88 -13.85 4.85
N ARG A 20 -4.18 -13.00 4.09
CA ARG A 20 -2.95 -13.32 3.35
C ARG A 20 -2.09 -12.06 3.27
N ARG A 21 -0.77 -12.26 3.36
CA ARG A 21 0.28 -11.25 3.13
C ARG A 21 1.28 -11.78 2.11
N VAL A 22 1.71 -10.91 1.19
CA VAL A 22 2.80 -11.19 0.26
C VAL A 22 3.67 -9.95 0.09
N ALA A 23 4.97 -10.16 -0.10
CA ALA A 23 5.86 -9.10 -0.56
C ALA A 23 5.57 -8.82 -2.04
N VAL A 24 5.63 -7.54 -2.42
CA VAL A 24 5.51 -7.09 -3.81
C VAL A 24 6.63 -6.13 -4.12
N ARG A 25 7.14 -6.20 -5.35
CA ARG A 25 8.10 -5.24 -5.89
C ARG A 25 7.42 -4.41 -6.96
N ILE A 26 7.55 -3.10 -6.87
CA ILE A 26 6.88 -2.15 -7.77
C ILE A 26 7.92 -1.21 -8.37
N ARG A 27 8.04 -1.23 -9.69
CA ARG A 27 8.91 -0.33 -10.45
C ARG A 27 8.08 0.59 -11.33
N ASN A 28 8.36 1.88 -11.30
CA ASN A 28 7.70 2.86 -12.16
C ASN A 28 8.45 3.04 -13.48
N ASP A 29 7.95 2.41 -14.54
CA ASP A 29 8.41 2.57 -15.92
C ASP A 29 7.86 3.83 -16.60
N GLY A 30 6.95 4.54 -15.94
CA GLY A 30 6.34 5.74 -16.45
C GLY A 30 7.29 6.95 -16.40
N ARG A 31 6.95 7.95 -17.22
CA ARG A 31 7.64 9.25 -17.22
C ARG A 31 7.20 10.20 -16.09
N PHE A 32 6.17 9.82 -15.34
CA PHE A 32 5.57 10.66 -14.29
C PHE A 32 5.55 9.92 -12.95
N PRO A 33 5.60 10.66 -11.82
CA PRO A 33 5.44 10.06 -10.51
C PRO A 33 4.07 9.40 -10.36
N ALA A 34 4.03 8.27 -9.66
CA ALA A 34 2.81 7.56 -9.31
C ALA A 34 2.60 7.56 -7.80
N SER A 35 1.34 7.55 -7.37
CA SER A 35 0.97 7.37 -5.97
C SER A 35 -0.10 6.28 -5.88
N LEU A 36 0.16 5.24 -5.09
CA LEU A 36 -0.77 4.14 -4.84
C LEU A 36 -1.39 4.27 -3.46
N GLY A 37 -2.72 4.36 -3.37
CA GLY A 37 -3.44 4.49 -2.11
C GLY A 37 -3.69 3.16 -1.40
N SER A 38 -3.89 3.21 -0.08
CA SER A 38 -4.07 2.03 0.78
C SER A 38 -5.23 1.10 0.42
N HIS A 39 -6.21 1.57 -0.37
CA HIS A 39 -7.41 0.82 -0.78
C HIS A 39 -7.56 0.64 -2.30
N LEU A 40 -6.57 1.04 -3.08
CA LEU A 40 -6.57 0.78 -4.52
C LEU A 40 -6.24 -0.70 -4.77
N PRO A 41 -7.08 -1.45 -5.51
CA PRO A 41 -6.73 -2.81 -5.91
C PRO A 41 -5.44 -2.81 -6.75
N LEU A 42 -4.47 -3.66 -6.39
CA LEU A 42 -3.19 -3.72 -7.09
C LEU A 42 -3.34 -4.11 -8.57
N SER A 43 -4.31 -4.98 -8.88
CA SER A 43 -4.65 -5.38 -10.24
C SER A 43 -5.09 -4.19 -11.12
N TRP A 44 -5.68 -3.14 -10.53
CA TRP A 44 -6.22 -1.96 -11.24
C TRP A 44 -5.21 -0.80 -11.38
N THR A 45 -3.99 -0.96 -10.91
CA THR A 45 -2.97 0.11 -10.99
C THR A 45 -2.52 0.36 -12.44
N SER A 46 -1.89 1.51 -12.69
CA SER A 46 -1.39 1.88 -14.02
C SER A 46 -0.47 0.80 -14.62
N ALA A 47 -0.62 0.54 -15.92
CA ALA A 47 0.27 -0.33 -16.69
C ALA A 47 1.73 0.19 -16.76
N ALA A 48 1.96 1.46 -16.41
CA ALA A 48 3.31 2.01 -16.26
C ALA A 48 4.03 1.51 -15.00
N LEU A 49 3.34 0.78 -14.12
CA LEU A 49 3.94 0.14 -12.95
C LEU A 49 4.14 -1.35 -13.25
N ALA A 50 5.40 -1.75 -13.35
CA ALA A 50 5.79 -3.15 -13.34
C ALA A 50 5.70 -3.67 -11.91
N ILE A 51 4.93 -4.73 -11.70
CA ILE A 51 4.67 -5.33 -10.40
C ILE A 51 5.04 -6.81 -10.46
N ASP A 52 5.77 -7.27 -9.46
CA ASP A 52 6.07 -8.67 -9.19
C ASP A 52 5.54 -9.02 -7.80
N PRO A 53 4.66 -10.02 -7.61
CA PRO A 53 4.11 -10.97 -8.60
C PRO A 53 3.11 -10.34 -9.60
N PRO A 54 2.75 -11.05 -10.68
CA PRO A 54 1.86 -10.52 -11.72
C PRO A 54 0.43 -10.25 -11.21
N ARG A 55 -0.28 -9.39 -11.93
CA ARG A 55 -1.54 -8.78 -11.48
C ARG A 55 -2.67 -9.77 -11.24
N ASP A 56 -2.72 -10.85 -12.01
CA ASP A 56 -3.67 -11.95 -11.88
C ASP A 56 -3.50 -12.71 -10.56
N GLU A 57 -2.28 -12.79 -10.02
CA GLU A 57 -2.01 -13.35 -8.69
C GLU A 57 -2.36 -12.38 -7.54
N LEU A 58 -2.56 -11.10 -7.87
CA LEU A 58 -2.86 -10.00 -6.94
C LEU A 58 -4.33 -9.58 -6.95
N GLU A 59 -5.23 -10.36 -7.55
CA GLU A 59 -6.65 -10.04 -7.53
C GLU A 59 -7.22 -9.97 -6.10
N GLY A 60 -7.88 -8.87 -5.79
CA GLY A 60 -8.38 -8.57 -4.44
C GLY A 60 -7.31 -8.08 -3.45
N ALA A 61 -6.05 -7.93 -3.86
CA ALA A 61 -4.98 -7.42 -3.01
C ALA A 61 -4.93 -5.89 -3.02
N ARG A 62 -4.53 -5.31 -1.90
CA ARG A 62 -4.19 -3.88 -1.75
C ARG A 62 -2.90 -3.74 -0.93
N LEU A 63 -2.24 -2.59 -0.98
CA LEU A 63 -1.05 -2.35 -0.17
C LEU A 63 -1.38 -2.39 1.34
N ASP A 64 -0.48 -2.99 2.13
CA ASP A 64 -0.55 -2.95 3.60
C ASP A 64 -0.06 -1.59 4.12
N LEU A 65 -0.91 -0.58 3.93
CA LEU A 65 -0.69 0.79 4.40
C LEU A 65 -1.77 1.18 5.40
N PRO A 66 -1.47 2.10 6.34
CA PRO A 66 -2.49 2.76 7.13
C PRO A 66 -3.59 3.34 6.24
N ALA A 67 -4.84 3.28 6.70
CA ALA A 67 -5.98 3.78 5.94
C ALA A 67 -5.78 5.26 5.57
N GLY A 68 -5.83 5.57 4.27
CA GLY A 68 -5.66 6.93 3.74
C GLY A 68 -4.21 7.29 3.39
N ALA A 69 -3.23 6.45 3.75
CA ALA A 69 -1.85 6.62 3.31
C ALA A 69 -1.67 6.26 1.83
N THR A 70 -0.58 6.76 1.25
CA THR A 70 -0.19 6.46 -0.13
C THR A 70 1.29 6.11 -0.21
N LEU A 71 1.65 5.22 -1.12
CA LEU A 71 3.02 4.93 -1.52
C LEU A 71 3.34 5.69 -2.79
N ARG A 72 4.29 6.62 -2.72
CA ARG A 72 4.76 7.40 -3.86
C ARG A 72 5.97 6.74 -4.51
N ILE A 73 5.97 6.66 -5.83
CA ILE A 73 7.02 6.02 -6.62
C ILE A 73 7.44 6.97 -7.75
N GLU A 74 8.67 7.47 -7.68
CA GLU A 74 9.24 8.35 -8.71
C GLU A 74 9.54 7.59 -10.02
N PRO A 75 9.61 8.28 -11.17
CA PRO A 75 10.01 7.66 -12.44
C PRO A 75 11.34 6.91 -12.33
N GLY A 76 11.37 5.65 -12.79
CA GLY A 76 12.54 4.78 -12.75
C GLY A 76 12.86 4.18 -11.37
N ALA A 77 12.16 4.59 -10.31
CA ALA A 77 12.35 4.03 -8.98
C ALA A 77 11.67 2.66 -8.84
N GLU A 78 12.24 1.85 -7.97
CA GLU A 78 11.72 0.57 -7.54
C GLU A 78 11.59 0.53 -6.02
N VAL A 79 10.50 -0.04 -5.53
CA VAL A 79 10.20 -0.15 -4.11
C VAL A 79 9.71 -1.55 -3.77
N ASP A 80 10.14 -2.06 -2.63
CA ASP A 80 9.56 -3.25 -2.01
C ASP A 80 8.45 -2.81 -1.04
N ALA A 81 7.31 -3.49 -1.08
CA ALA A 81 6.15 -3.24 -0.24
C ALA A 81 5.44 -4.56 0.14
N GLU A 82 4.44 -4.47 1.01
CA GLU A 82 3.57 -5.60 1.32
C GLU A 82 2.16 -5.39 0.75
N ALA A 83 1.57 -6.48 0.26
CA ALA A 83 0.19 -6.55 -0.16
C ALA A 83 -0.62 -7.49 0.74
N ILE A 84 -1.85 -7.10 1.01
CA ILE A 84 -2.79 -7.81 1.88
C ILE A 84 -4.11 -8.07 1.20
N TRP A 85 -4.73 -9.18 1.62
CA TRP A 85 -6.15 -9.47 1.40
C TRP A 85 -6.89 -9.30 2.72
N THR A 86 -8.00 -8.59 2.65
CA THR A 86 -8.96 -8.45 3.74
C THR A 86 -10.26 -9.06 3.27
N ARG A 87 -10.80 -10.03 4.03
CA ARG A 87 -12.09 -10.67 3.75
C ARG A 87 -13.23 -9.66 3.67
#